data_AF-A0A2V9YCN7-F1
#
_entry.id   AF-A0A2V9YCN7-F1
#
_cell.length_a   1.000
_cell.length_b   1.000
_cell.length_c   1.000
_cell.angle_alpha   90.00
_cell.angle_beta   90.00
_cell.angle_gamma   90.00
#
_symmetry.space_group_name_H-M   'P 1'
#
loop_
_entity.id
_entity.type
_entity.pdbx_description
1 polymer ?
#
loop_
_entity_poly.entity_id
_entity_poly.type
_entity_poly.pdbx_seq_one_letter_code
_entity_poly.pdbx_strand_id
1 'polypeptide(L)'
;MAYKRTDAVSFADTHWNIPADDGIFWLSNQSVSISQVRLHNVIPTSSWKKAPVGEGWQPFFVDDGGGGEKAVFRRVVSGTTEEILINSWDGIADCAHFLSRCISAGGVKMNERGVPSLVNTLQSLPNTKTLCEKVVKEAGQRVIDSGVFKPGDMVGYFNIDPAGDYGGAKQYSHSAMYAGKIGGKTDGGITCHTICRFPGRSWVEDSWWLKPPGHYTYTLIHFSDDDPTPDPVKAAALPGWWQLDYAGRTEYYLMRSGSVTYTKKAPTTGQTTVHLPEGTAYWFMAPNGEITFTWRKSGTVEVWTPAGSGYTSKINGATPGVLTKLF
;
A
#
# COMPACT_ATOMS: atom_id res chain seq x y z
N MET A 1 10.14 12.48 12.26
CA MET A 1 8.91 13.29 12.14
C MET A 1 7.76 12.34 11.91
N ALA A 2 6.58 12.62 12.45
CA ALA A 2 5.40 11.80 12.21
C ALA A 2 5.01 11.84 10.71
N TYR A 3 4.56 10.71 10.18
CA TYR A 3 4.07 10.62 8.80
C TYR A 3 2.77 11.41 8.62
N LYS A 4 2.72 12.26 7.59
CA LYS A 4 1.56 13.08 7.23
C LYS A 4 0.91 12.56 5.95
N ARG A 5 -0.15 11.77 6.11
CA ARG A 5 -0.90 11.19 4.99
C ARG A 5 -1.43 12.22 4.00
N THR A 6 -1.95 13.33 4.52
CA THR A 6 -2.52 14.42 3.70
C THR A 6 -1.50 14.96 2.71
N ASP A 7 -0.26 15.16 3.17
CA ASP A 7 0.82 15.72 2.35
C ASP A 7 1.27 14.70 1.31
N ALA A 8 1.35 13.42 1.68
CA ALA A 8 1.67 12.33 0.77
C ALA A 8 0.61 12.12 -0.33
N VAL A 9 -0.67 12.12 0.03
CA VAL A 9 -1.78 12.00 -0.93
C VAL A 9 -1.90 13.25 -1.79
N SER A 10 -1.68 14.45 -1.23
CA SER A 10 -1.66 15.70 -1.99
C SER A 10 -0.51 15.74 -2.99
N PHE A 11 0.65 15.20 -2.62
CA PHE A 11 1.77 15.05 -3.55
C PHE A 11 1.38 14.12 -4.70
N ALA A 12 0.79 12.96 -4.39
CA ALA A 12 0.33 12.04 -5.42
C ALA A 12 -0.72 12.68 -6.33
N ASP A 13 -1.68 13.43 -5.79
CA ASP A 13 -2.74 14.12 -6.57
C ASP A 13 -2.19 15.17 -7.53
N THR A 14 -1.07 15.81 -7.18
CA THR A 14 -0.44 16.85 -7.99
C THR A 14 0.57 16.28 -9.00
N HIS A 15 1.12 15.11 -8.72
CA HIS A 15 2.18 14.51 -9.54
C HIS A 15 1.74 13.29 -10.33
N TRP A 16 0.53 12.75 -10.14
CA TRP A 16 0.13 11.45 -10.69
C TRP A 16 0.34 11.25 -12.20
N ASN A 17 0.38 12.31 -13.01
CA ASN A 17 0.60 12.27 -14.45
C ASN A 17 1.77 13.13 -14.93
N ILE A 18 2.70 13.49 -14.04
CA ILE A 18 3.92 14.23 -14.35
C ILE A 18 5.09 13.60 -13.60
N PRO A 19 6.34 13.79 -14.03
CA PRO A 19 7.51 13.38 -13.25
C PRO A 19 7.45 13.95 -11.83
N ALA A 20 8.01 13.23 -10.87
CA ALA A 20 8.06 13.69 -9.49
C ALA A 20 8.87 15.01 -9.35
N ASP A 21 8.84 15.59 -8.17
CA ASP A 21 9.48 16.88 -7.83
C ASP A 21 11.02 16.90 -8.02
N ASP A 22 11.67 15.74 -8.10
CA ASP A 22 13.08 15.62 -8.47
C ASP A 22 13.33 15.71 -10.00
N GLY A 23 12.26 15.83 -10.79
CA GLY A 23 12.31 15.93 -12.25
C GLY A 23 12.77 14.64 -12.93
N ILE A 24 12.62 13.50 -12.26
CA ILE A 24 13.05 12.19 -12.73
C ILE A 24 11.84 11.24 -12.79
N PHE A 25 11.89 10.29 -13.71
CA PHE A 25 11.08 9.08 -13.69
C PHE A 25 11.91 7.88 -14.14
N TRP A 26 11.46 6.68 -13.81
CA TRP A 26 12.19 5.43 -14.09
C TRP A 26 11.55 4.61 -15.21
N LEU A 27 12.41 4.13 -16.09
CA LEU A 27 12.15 2.97 -16.94
C LEU A 27 12.60 1.71 -16.21
N SER A 28 12.35 0.55 -16.81
CA SER A 28 12.72 -0.75 -16.23
C SER A 28 14.21 -0.90 -15.86
N ASN A 29 15.12 -0.18 -16.55
CA ASN A 29 16.57 -0.32 -16.39
C ASN A 29 17.33 1.01 -16.27
N GLN A 30 16.68 2.17 -16.40
CA GLN A 30 17.35 3.47 -16.34
C GLN A 30 16.41 4.58 -15.85
N SER A 31 17.00 5.62 -15.26
CA SER A 31 16.29 6.86 -14.94
C SER A 31 16.31 7.83 -16.12
N VAL A 32 15.19 8.52 -16.34
CA VAL A 32 15.08 9.62 -17.29
C VAL A 32 14.99 10.93 -16.52
N SER A 33 15.97 11.81 -16.72
CA SER A 33 15.97 13.16 -16.15
C SER A 33 15.42 14.16 -17.15
N ILE A 34 14.35 14.88 -16.77
CA ILE A 34 13.70 15.87 -17.64
C ILE A 34 14.65 16.99 -18.05
N SER A 35 15.51 17.45 -17.14
CA SER A 35 16.50 18.50 -17.45
C SER A 35 17.53 17.99 -18.46
N GLN A 36 18.00 16.75 -18.34
CA GLN A 36 18.92 16.15 -19.30
C GLN A 36 18.27 15.93 -20.67
N VAL A 37 17.01 15.46 -20.71
CA VAL A 37 16.27 15.31 -21.97
C VAL A 37 16.14 16.66 -22.68
N ARG A 38 15.87 17.76 -21.95
CA ARG A 38 15.82 19.11 -22.53
C ARG A 38 17.17 19.59 -23.08
N LEU A 39 18.28 19.21 -22.46
CA LEU A 39 19.63 19.66 -22.83
C LEU A 39 20.27 18.85 -23.96
N HIS A 40 20.12 17.52 -23.93
CA HIS A 40 21.04 16.61 -24.60
C HIS A 40 20.42 15.70 -25.67
N ASN A 41 19.13 15.85 -26.00
CA ASN A 41 18.46 15.00 -26.99
C ASN A 41 18.65 13.50 -26.68
N VAL A 42 18.43 13.10 -25.42
CA VAL A 42 18.81 11.76 -24.94
C VAL A 42 18.09 10.63 -25.69
N ILE A 43 17.03 10.93 -26.46
CA ILE A 43 16.51 10.03 -27.50
C ILE A 43 16.61 10.70 -28.88
N PRO A 44 17.65 10.41 -29.67
CA PRO A 44 17.81 10.97 -31.00
C PRO A 44 16.80 10.32 -31.96
N THR A 45 15.68 11.01 -32.18
CA THR A 45 14.81 10.75 -33.33
C THR A 45 14.99 11.87 -34.35
N SER A 46 14.85 11.55 -35.63
CA SER A 46 14.99 12.51 -36.73
C SER A 46 13.95 13.64 -36.70
N SER A 47 12.95 13.56 -35.82
CA SER A 47 11.83 14.48 -35.67
C SER A 47 11.86 15.31 -34.37
N TRP A 48 12.93 15.25 -33.57
CA TRP A 48 12.94 15.91 -32.27
C TRP A 48 12.95 17.45 -32.37
N LYS A 49 12.09 18.09 -31.56
CA LYS A 49 11.94 19.54 -31.43
C LYS A 49 12.40 19.98 -30.04
N LYS A 50 13.04 21.15 -29.95
CA LYS A 50 13.36 21.76 -28.65
C LYS A 50 12.07 21.98 -27.85
N ALA A 51 12.11 21.63 -26.57
CA ALA A 51 11.03 21.88 -25.61
C ALA A 51 11.52 22.83 -24.50
N PRO A 52 11.69 24.15 -24.75
CA PRO A 52 12.12 25.07 -23.70
C PRO A 52 10.98 25.41 -22.73
N VAL A 53 11.29 25.52 -21.43
CA VAL A 53 10.31 25.87 -20.39
C VAL A 53 9.66 27.24 -20.66
N GLY A 54 10.44 28.21 -21.14
CA GLY A 54 9.97 29.57 -21.44
C GLY A 54 8.91 29.65 -22.55
N GLU A 55 8.74 28.59 -23.35
CA GLU A 55 7.66 28.49 -24.35
C GLU A 55 6.46 27.65 -23.85
N GLY A 56 6.39 27.38 -22.55
CA GLY A 56 5.26 26.69 -21.92
C GLY A 56 5.28 25.15 -22.02
N TRP A 57 6.38 24.53 -22.47
CA TRP A 57 6.49 23.08 -22.54
C TRP A 57 6.64 22.44 -21.16
N GLN A 58 5.71 21.56 -20.78
CA GLN A 58 5.71 20.82 -19.51
C GLN A 58 5.74 19.31 -19.75
N PRO A 59 6.43 18.52 -18.90
CA PRO A 59 6.45 17.07 -19.03
C PRO A 59 5.14 16.45 -18.52
N PHE A 60 4.61 15.45 -19.22
CA PHE A 60 3.42 14.69 -18.82
C PHE A 60 3.56 13.21 -19.18
N PHE A 61 2.87 12.37 -18.43
CA PHE A 61 2.51 11.01 -18.77
C PHE A 61 1.09 10.98 -19.30
N VAL A 62 0.90 10.39 -20.47
CA VAL A 62 -0.35 10.47 -21.22
C VAL A 62 -0.65 9.14 -21.89
N ASP A 63 -1.93 8.89 -22.18
CA ASP A 63 -2.35 7.73 -22.98
C ASP A 63 -1.63 7.71 -24.33
N ASP A 64 -1.16 6.53 -24.74
CA ASP A 64 -0.57 6.30 -26.05
C ASP A 64 -1.61 6.00 -27.15
N GLY A 65 -2.89 5.84 -26.76
CA GLY A 65 -4.01 5.49 -27.63
C GLY A 65 -4.21 3.98 -27.82
N GLY A 66 -3.30 3.16 -27.29
CA GLY A 66 -3.36 1.70 -27.25
C GLY A 66 -3.66 1.14 -25.86
N GLY A 67 -3.99 2.00 -24.89
CA GLY A 67 -4.16 1.63 -23.48
C GLY A 67 -2.86 1.54 -22.70
N GLY A 68 -1.74 1.89 -23.33
CA GLY A 68 -0.45 2.08 -22.69
C GLY A 68 -0.27 3.52 -22.21
N GLU A 69 0.98 3.93 -22.11
CA GLU A 69 1.37 5.25 -21.64
C GLU A 69 2.64 5.71 -22.36
N LYS A 70 2.76 7.01 -22.57
CA LYS A 70 3.97 7.64 -23.08
C LYS A 70 4.31 8.87 -22.25
N ALA A 71 5.60 9.18 -22.17
CA ALA A 71 6.07 10.44 -21.62
C ALA A 71 6.24 11.44 -22.77
N VAL A 72 5.72 12.66 -22.60
CA VAL A 72 5.79 13.74 -23.59
C VAL A 72 6.10 15.06 -22.93
N PHE A 73 6.72 15.99 -23.66
CA PHE A 73 6.51 17.41 -23.40
C PHE A 73 5.21 17.82 -24.09
N ARG A 74 4.32 18.50 -23.38
CA ARG A 74 3.07 19.01 -23.89
C ARG A 74 2.97 20.51 -23.64
N ARG A 75 2.37 21.23 -24.59
CA ARG A 75 1.90 22.62 -24.41
C ARG A 75 0.58 22.82 -25.14
N VAL A 76 -0.13 23.89 -24.81
CA VAL A 76 -1.36 24.30 -25.51
C VAL A 76 -1.10 25.67 -26.14
N VAL A 77 -1.24 25.76 -27.46
CA VAL A 77 -1.06 26.99 -28.25
C VAL A 77 -2.35 27.24 -29.02
N SER A 78 -3.02 28.36 -28.72
CA SER A 78 -4.27 28.75 -29.38
C SER A 78 -5.35 27.63 -29.37
N GLY A 79 -5.45 26.90 -28.26
CA GLY A 79 -6.40 25.79 -28.11
C GLY A 79 -5.95 24.45 -28.70
N THR A 80 -4.83 24.41 -29.40
CA THR A 80 -4.26 23.17 -29.95
C THR A 80 -3.22 22.59 -29.00
N THR A 81 -3.36 21.31 -28.67
CA THR A 81 -2.36 20.56 -27.91
C THR A 81 -1.22 20.14 -28.83
N GLU A 82 0.00 20.55 -28.49
CA GLU A 82 1.22 20.11 -29.15
C GLU A 82 1.99 19.15 -28.23
N GLU A 83 2.58 18.10 -28.80
CA GLU A 83 3.37 17.10 -28.07
C GLU A 83 4.75 16.86 -28.70
N ILE A 84 5.75 16.64 -27.85
CA ILE A 84 7.08 16.15 -28.22
C ILE A 84 7.35 14.90 -27.40
N LEU A 85 7.63 13.78 -28.05
CA LEU A 85 7.88 12.52 -27.37
C LEU A 85 9.15 12.60 -26.51
N ILE A 86 9.03 12.20 -25.25
CA ILE A 86 10.16 11.95 -24.33
C ILE A 86 10.51 10.48 -24.33
N ASN A 87 9.50 9.61 -24.19
CA ASN A 87 9.64 8.15 -24.19
C ASN A 87 8.31 7.52 -24.64
N SER A 88 8.35 6.54 -25.55
CA SER A 88 7.18 5.72 -25.92
C SER A 88 6.81 4.74 -24.81
N TRP A 89 5.80 3.88 -25.02
CA TRP A 89 5.44 2.79 -24.12
C TRP A 89 6.49 1.67 -24.12
N ASP A 90 7.70 1.97 -23.65
CA ASP A 90 8.82 1.02 -23.49
C ASP A 90 9.09 0.73 -22.00
N GLY A 91 8.02 0.70 -21.20
CA GLY A 91 8.10 0.30 -19.79
C GLY A 91 8.51 1.41 -18.83
N ILE A 92 7.65 2.43 -18.70
CA ILE A 92 7.69 3.34 -17.53
C ILE A 92 7.40 2.50 -16.27
N ALA A 93 8.45 2.24 -15.51
CA ALA A 93 8.46 1.34 -14.35
C ALA A 93 8.65 2.14 -13.06
N ASP A 94 8.03 3.32 -12.98
CA ASP A 94 8.31 4.34 -11.97
C ASP A 94 7.57 4.13 -10.63
N CYS A 95 6.82 3.04 -10.50
CA CYS A 95 5.91 2.82 -9.39
C CYS A 95 6.54 2.90 -7.98
N ALA A 96 7.75 2.37 -7.79
CA ALA A 96 8.44 2.39 -6.50
C ALA A 96 9.09 3.75 -6.20
N HIS A 97 9.65 4.40 -7.21
CA HIS A 97 10.21 5.74 -7.08
C HIS A 97 9.10 6.75 -6.77
N PHE A 98 8.02 6.77 -7.55
CA PHE A 98 6.87 7.63 -7.29
C PHE A 98 6.31 7.45 -5.88
N LEU A 99 6.08 6.21 -5.45
CA LEU A 99 5.59 5.94 -4.11
C LEU A 99 6.58 6.42 -3.02
N SER A 100 7.88 6.27 -3.25
CA SER A 100 8.92 6.80 -2.37
C SER A 100 8.89 8.33 -2.27
N ARG A 101 8.63 9.02 -3.38
CA ARG A 101 8.47 10.49 -3.40
C ARG A 101 7.21 10.92 -2.65
N CYS A 102 6.08 10.25 -2.87
CA CYS A 102 4.84 10.51 -2.14
C CYS A 102 5.03 10.33 -0.63
N ILE A 103 5.65 9.23 -0.19
CA ILE A 103 5.89 8.96 1.23
C ILE A 103 6.91 9.96 1.81
N SER A 104 7.90 10.39 1.03
CA SER A 104 8.84 11.45 1.41
C SER A 104 8.18 12.80 1.60
N ALA A 105 7.20 13.16 0.75
CA ALA A 105 6.39 14.35 0.94
C ALA A 105 5.58 14.31 2.25
N GLY A 106 5.17 13.10 2.67
CA GLY A 106 4.59 12.86 4.00
C GLY A 106 5.60 12.92 5.17
N GLY A 107 6.88 13.18 4.92
CA GLY A 107 7.91 13.39 5.95
C GLY A 107 8.74 12.15 6.32
N VAL A 108 8.50 11.00 5.68
CA VAL A 108 9.30 9.78 5.88
C VAL A 108 10.36 9.70 4.77
N LYS A 109 11.63 9.91 5.14
CA LYS A 109 12.74 9.90 4.17
C LYS A 109 12.83 8.55 3.45
N MET A 110 12.61 8.55 2.15
CA MET A 110 12.68 7.34 1.33
C MET A 110 13.22 7.64 -0.07
N ASN A 111 13.94 6.68 -0.65
CA ASN A 111 14.51 6.80 -2.00
C ASN A 111 14.60 5.42 -2.66
N GLU A 112 13.55 4.62 -2.48
CA GLU A 112 13.51 3.26 -2.99
C GLU A 112 13.08 3.29 -4.45
N ARG A 113 13.77 2.49 -5.27
CA ARG A 113 13.56 2.43 -6.72
C ARG A 113 13.06 1.05 -7.17
N GLY A 114 13.30 0.03 -6.38
CA GLY A 114 12.78 -1.31 -6.59
C GLY A 114 11.60 -1.57 -5.66
N VAL A 115 10.56 -2.23 -6.17
CA VAL A 115 9.41 -2.63 -5.36
C VAL A 115 9.84 -3.56 -4.20
N PRO A 116 10.73 -4.56 -4.38
CA PRO A 116 11.17 -5.40 -3.27
C PRO A 116 11.89 -4.61 -2.17
N SER A 117 12.76 -3.66 -2.54
CA SER A 117 13.49 -2.86 -1.56
C SER A 117 12.56 -1.89 -0.83
N LEU A 118 11.60 -1.29 -1.54
CA LEU A 118 10.54 -0.48 -0.95
C LEU A 118 9.73 -1.25 0.11
N VAL A 119 9.25 -2.45 -0.22
CA VAL A 119 8.54 -3.30 0.75
C VAL A 119 9.41 -3.60 1.96
N ASN A 120 10.65 -4.04 1.75
CA ASN A 120 11.56 -4.38 2.86
C ASN A 120 11.85 -3.18 3.77
N THR A 121 12.13 -2.02 3.18
CA THR A 121 12.38 -0.77 3.92
C THR A 121 11.15 -0.39 4.73
N LEU A 122 9.97 -0.38 4.12
CA LEU A 122 8.72 -0.06 4.82
C LEU A 122 8.41 -1.07 5.94
N GLN A 123 8.62 -2.36 5.75
CA GLN A 123 8.42 -3.37 6.80
C GLN A 123 9.40 -3.24 7.99
N SER A 124 10.53 -2.55 7.79
CA SER A 124 11.54 -2.33 8.83
C SER A 124 11.30 -1.06 9.67
N LEU A 125 10.41 -0.18 9.22
CA LEU A 125 10.12 1.07 9.91
C LEU A 125 9.35 0.82 11.22
N PRO A 126 9.69 1.50 12.33
CA PRO A 126 9.03 1.29 13.61
C PRO A 126 7.59 1.82 13.64
N ASN A 127 7.26 2.76 12.75
CA ASN A 127 5.95 3.39 12.63
C ASN A 127 5.07 2.73 11.55
N THR A 128 5.45 1.57 11.00
CA THR A 128 4.63 0.84 10.04
C THR A 128 4.19 -0.51 10.58
N LYS A 129 3.10 -1.04 10.01
CA LYS A 129 2.49 -2.33 10.33
C LYS A 129 2.09 -3.05 9.05
N THR A 130 2.60 -4.26 8.83
CA THR A 130 2.16 -5.10 7.71
C THR A 130 0.84 -5.78 8.08
N LEU A 131 -0.27 -5.24 7.60
CA LEU A 131 -1.62 -5.72 7.95
C LEU A 131 -1.91 -7.09 7.33
N CYS A 132 -1.43 -7.30 6.10
CA CYS A 132 -1.38 -8.60 5.45
C CYS A 132 -0.21 -8.67 4.47
N GLU A 133 0.28 -9.88 4.19
CA GLU A 133 1.43 -10.11 3.33
C GLU A 133 1.16 -11.24 2.34
N LYS A 134 1.26 -10.91 1.05
CA LYS A 134 1.10 -11.85 -0.07
C LYS A 134 -0.20 -12.67 0.03
N VAL A 135 -1.30 -12.01 0.36
CA VAL A 135 -2.63 -12.62 0.45
C VAL A 135 -3.43 -12.43 -0.85
N VAL A 136 -4.45 -13.25 -1.07
CA VAL A 136 -5.35 -13.08 -2.23
C VAL A 136 -6.19 -11.81 -2.12
N LYS A 137 -6.78 -11.36 -3.24
CA LYS A 137 -7.59 -10.13 -3.33
C LYS A 137 -8.64 -10.05 -2.22
N GLU A 138 -9.40 -11.12 -2.02
CA GLU A 138 -10.52 -11.15 -1.08
C GLU A 138 -10.06 -10.97 0.37
N ALA A 139 -8.85 -11.43 0.69
CA ALA A 139 -8.23 -11.24 1.99
C ALA A 139 -7.72 -9.82 2.18
N GLY A 140 -7.10 -9.22 1.16
CA GLY A 140 -6.75 -7.80 1.17
C GLY A 140 -7.98 -6.90 1.31
N GLN A 141 -9.07 -7.21 0.58
CA GLN A 141 -10.31 -6.44 0.64
C GLN A 141 -10.90 -6.41 2.04
N ARG A 142 -10.89 -7.54 2.78
CA ARG A 142 -11.34 -7.56 4.18
C ARG A 142 -10.57 -6.60 5.07
N VAL A 143 -9.25 -6.52 4.89
CA VAL A 143 -8.40 -5.57 5.64
C VAL A 143 -8.75 -4.13 5.27
N ILE A 144 -8.97 -3.83 3.99
CA ILE A 144 -9.43 -2.51 3.54
C ILE A 144 -10.79 -2.16 4.15
N ASP A 145 -11.74 -3.11 4.13
CA ASP A 145 -13.10 -2.92 4.63
C ASP A 145 -13.16 -2.75 6.15
N SER A 146 -12.12 -3.21 6.88
CA SER A 146 -12.00 -2.97 8.33
C SER A 146 -11.79 -1.49 8.69
N GLY A 147 -11.41 -0.66 7.72
CA GLY A 147 -11.11 0.77 7.94
C GLY A 147 -9.74 1.04 8.57
N VAL A 148 -8.96 0.01 8.90
CA VAL A 148 -7.59 0.17 9.42
C VAL A 148 -6.65 0.69 8.34
N PHE A 149 -6.79 0.22 7.10
CA PHE A 149 -5.98 0.65 5.96
C PHE A 149 -6.51 1.98 5.40
N LYS A 150 -5.67 3.02 5.38
CA LYS A 150 -6.04 4.42 5.15
C LYS A 150 -5.39 4.94 3.86
N PRO A 151 -5.95 5.99 3.23
CA PRO A 151 -5.27 6.71 2.15
C PRO A 151 -3.86 7.13 2.56
N GLY A 152 -2.88 6.99 1.65
CA GLY A 152 -1.46 7.18 1.96
C GLY A 152 -0.71 5.90 2.33
N ASP A 153 -1.42 4.81 2.65
CA ASP A 153 -0.79 3.50 2.87
C ASP A 153 -0.31 2.84 1.57
N MET A 154 0.53 1.81 1.71
CA MET A 154 1.16 1.13 0.58
C MET A 154 0.45 -0.19 0.24
N VAL A 155 0.19 -0.38 -1.05
CA VAL A 155 -0.20 -1.66 -1.66
C VAL A 155 0.98 -2.20 -2.45
N GLY A 156 1.46 -3.38 -2.09
CA GLY A 156 2.47 -4.15 -2.81
C GLY A 156 1.86 -5.30 -3.59
N TYR A 157 2.29 -5.49 -4.83
CA TYR A 157 1.78 -6.51 -5.75
C TYR A 157 2.87 -7.55 -5.97
N PHE A 158 2.62 -8.77 -5.51
CA PHE A 158 3.52 -9.91 -5.64
C PHE A 158 3.05 -10.81 -6.78
N ASN A 159 3.85 -10.90 -7.84
CA ASN A 159 3.55 -11.74 -8.99
C ASN A 159 3.50 -13.22 -8.58
N ILE A 160 2.40 -13.88 -8.91
CA ILE A 160 2.24 -15.33 -8.78
C ILE A 160 1.91 -16.00 -10.11
N ASP A 161 1.65 -15.21 -11.16
CA ASP A 161 1.36 -15.70 -12.50
C ASP A 161 2.66 -16.16 -13.19
N PRO A 162 2.76 -17.44 -13.60
CA PRO A 162 3.90 -17.92 -14.39
C PRO A 162 4.03 -17.26 -15.77
N ALA A 163 2.98 -16.63 -16.29
CA ALA A 163 2.99 -15.84 -17.52
C ALA A 163 2.96 -14.32 -17.27
N GLY A 164 3.06 -13.91 -15.99
CA GLY A 164 3.00 -12.51 -15.59
C GLY A 164 4.33 -11.78 -15.69
N ASP A 165 4.44 -10.70 -14.92
CA ASP A 165 5.59 -9.79 -14.96
C ASP A 165 6.93 -10.51 -14.80
N TYR A 166 7.96 -9.94 -15.42
CA TYR A 166 9.34 -10.44 -15.33
C TYR A 166 9.48 -11.92 -15.71
N GLY A 167 8.74 -12.36 -16.74
CA GLY A 167 8.78 -13.75 -17.21
C GLY A 167 8.23 -14.74 -16.18
N GLY A 168 7.24 -14.31 -15.39
CA GLY A 168 6.61 -15.14 -14.37
C GLY A 168 7.39 -15.32 -13.07
N ALA A 169 8.42 -14.49 -12.84
CA ALA A 169 9.19 -14.55 -11.61
C ALA A 169 8.29 -14.26 -10.39
N LYS A 170 8.39 -15.11 -9.36
CA LYS A 170 7.64 -14.94 -8.10
C LYS A 170 8.29 -13.88 -7.22
N GLN A 171 7.98 -12.61 -7.49
CA GLN A 171 8.55 -11.46 -6.80
C GLN A 171 7.57 -10.29 -6.72
N TYR A 172 7.87 -9.31 -5.86
CA TYR A 172 7.16 -8.03 -5.91
C TYR A 172 7.47 -7.31 -7.21
N SER A 173 6.44 -7.02 -8.01
CA SER A 173 6.58 -6.45 -9.36
C SER A 173 6.00 -5.05 -9.49
N HIS A 174 5.08 -4.66 -8.62
CA HIS A 174 4.47 -3.34 -8.64
C HIS A 174 4.18 -2.82 -7.22
N SER A 175 4.06 -1.51 -7.08
CA SER A 175 3.61 -0.84 -5.85
C SER A 175 2.75 0.37 -6.16
N ALA A 176 1.80 0.66 -5.28
CA ALA A 176 0.99 1.85 -5.37
C ALA A 176 0.65 2.42 -3.98
N MET A 177 0.31 3.70 -3.94
CA MET A 177 -0.32 4.30 -2.77
C MET A 177 -1.82 4.03 -2.82
N TYR A 178 -2.41 3.62 -1.71
CA TYR A 178 -3.86 3.56 -1.56
C TYR A 178 -4.43 4.98 -1.51
N ALA A 179 -5.40 5.27 -2.35
CA ALA A 179 -6.04 6.58 -2.46
C ALA A 179 -7.46 6.59 -1.84
N GLY A 180 -7.89 5.48 -1.24
CA GLY A 180 -9.20 5.38 -0.57
C GLY A 180 -10.35 5.01 -1.50
N LYS A 181 -11.56 4.96 -0.92
CA LYS A 181 -12.82 4.70 -1.62
C LYS A 181 -13.38 5.99 -2.22
N ILE A 182 -12.80 6.42 -3.33
CA ILE A 182 -13.23 7.64 -4.05
C ILE A 182 -14.39 7.29 -5.00
N GLY A 183 -15.35 8.21 -5.15
CA GLY A 183 -16.42 8.09 -6.15
C GLY A 183 -17.46 7.01 -5.85
N GLY A 184 -17.63 6.60 -4.59
CA GLY A 184 -18.60 5.58 -4.20
C GLY A 184 -18.19 4.14 -4.54
N LYS A 185 -16.96 3.91 -5.04
CA LYS A 185 -16.43 2.57 -5.30
C LYS A 185 -16.22 1.82 -3.99
N THR A 186 -16.68 0.57 -3.94
CA THR A 186 -16.54 -0.30 -2.77
C THR A 186 -15.11 -0.76 -2.53
N ASP A 187 -14.39 -1.04 -3.61
CA ASP A 187 -13.08 -1.68 -3.54
C ASP A 187 -12.02 -0.68 -3.06
N GLY A 188 -12.16 0.59 -3.45
CA GLY A 188 -11.14 1.62 -3.27
C GLY A 188 -10.16 1.68 -4.43
N GLY A 189 -9.42 2.78 -4.52
CA GLY A 189 -8.52 3.07 -5.62
C GLY A 189 -7.08 3.29 -5.19
N ILE A 190 -6.19 3.35 -6.18
CA ILE A 190 -4.75 3.58 -6.00
C ILE A 190 -4.24 4.72 -6.87
N THR A 191 -3.03 5.17 -6.55
CA THR A 191 -2.24 6.05 -7.40
C THR A 191 -0.83 5.51 -7.61
N CYS A 192 -0.36 5.57 -8.86
CA CYS A 192 0.97 5.12 -9.31
C CYS A 192 1.34 5.74 -10.67
N HIS A 193 2.63 5.68 -11.04
CA HIS A 193 3.17 6.18 -12.32
C HIS A 193 3.35 5.13 -13.43
N THR A 194 2.99 3.86 -13.23
CA THR A 194 3.02 2.87 -14.32
C THR A 194 1.63 2.76 -14.91
N ILE A 195 1.38 3.37 -16.07
CA ILE A 195 0.01 3.62 -16.58
C ILE A 195 -0.73 4.52 -15.58
N CYS A 196 -0.32 5.79 -15.50
CA CYS A 196 -0.68 6.77 -14.49
C CYS A 196 -2.09 6.62 -13.92
N ARG A 197 -2.13 6.26 -12.62
CA ARG A 197 -3.36 6.07 -11.84
C ARG A 197 -3.56 7.23 -10.87
N PHE A 198 -4.75 7.78 -10.87
CA PHE A 198 -5.33 8.51 -9.76
C PHE A 198 -6.85 8.41 -9.83
N PRO A 199 -7.56 8.11 -8.72
CA PRO A 199 -8.97 7.81 -8.82
C PRO A 199 -9.81 8.94 -9.42
N GLY A 200 -10.59 8.60 -10.45
CA GLY A 200 -11.44 9.56 -11.18
C GLY A 200 -10.72 10.49 -12.17
N ARG A 201 -9.42 10.31 -12.42
CA ARG A 201 -8.64 11.10 -13.40
C ARG A 201 -7.96 10.27 -14.49
N SER A 202 -7.81 8.98 -14.27
CA SER A 202 -7.12 8.08 -15.20
C SER A 202 -8.02 7.53 -16.31
N TRP A 203 -7.40 7.17 -17.44
CA TRP A 203 -8.06 6.49 -18.56
C TRP A 203 -8.15 4.96 -18.38
N VAL A 204 -7.58 4.44 -17.30
CA VAL A 204 -7.59 3.01 -16.95
C VAL A 204 -8.26 2.78 -15.60
N GLU A 205 -8.64 1.53 -15.34
CA GLU A 205 -9.16 1.14 -14.02
C GLU A 205 -8.13 1.43 -12.92
N ASP A 206 -8.61 2.08 -11.87
CA ASP A 206 -7.84 2.60 -10.74
C ASP A 206 -8.10 1.82 -9.45
N SER A 207 -8.89 0.74 -9.51
CA SER A 207 -9.10 -0.20 -8.40
C SER A 207 -7.79 -0.60 -7.74
N TRP A 208 -7.81 -0.75 -6.42
CA TRP A 208 -6.60 -1.12 -5.66
C TRP A 208 -6.03 -2.50 -6.04
N TRP A 209 -6.77 -3.30 -6.79
CA TRP A 209 -6.34 -4.55 -7.38
C TRP A 209 -6.16 -4.35 -8.89
N LEU A 210 -4.96 -4.64 -9.41
CA LEU A 210 -4.60 -4.34 -10.81
C LEU A 210 -4.97 -5.44 -11.81
N LYS A 211 -5.13 -6.67 -11.32
CA LYS A 211 -5.36 -7.85 -12.16
C LYS A 211 -6.41 -8.76 -11.50
N PRO A 212 -7.14 -9.56 -12.30
CA PRO A 212 -8.04 -10.58 -11.77
C PRO A 212 -7.36 -11.52 -10.75
N PRO A 213 -8.14 -12.25 -9.94
CA PRO A 213 -7.60 -13.29 -9.06
C PRO A 213 -6.73 -14.29 -9.82
N GLY A 214 -5.62 -14.71 -9.19
CA GLY A 214 -4.67 -15.65 -9.78
C GLY A 214 -3.41 -15.01 -10.36
N HIS A 215 -3.38 -13.68 -10.53
CA HIS A 215 -2.20 -12.99 -11.07
C HIS A 215 -1.26 -12.41 -10.00
N TYR A 216 -1.86 -11.72 -9.02
CA TYR A 216 -1.13 -11.14 -7.90
C TYR A 216 -1.65 -11.65 -6.57
N THR A 217 -0.74 -11.69 -5.61
CA THR A 217 -1.08 -11.57 -4.19
C THR A 217 -0.62 -10.21 -3.66
N TYR A 218 -1.23 -9.78 -2.56
CA TYR A 218 -1.18 -8.39 -2.10
C TYR A 218 -0.58 -8.29 -0.72
N THR A 219 0.25 -7.28 -0.52
CA THR A 219 0.80 -6.90 0.78
C THR A 219 0.31 -5.49 1.09
N LEU A 220 -0.31 -5.31 2.25
CA LEU A 220 -0.84 -4.03 2.71
C LEU A 220 0.00 -3.54 3.88
N ILE A 221 0.72 -2.42 3.69
CA ILE A 221 1.57 -1.82 4.72
C ILE A 221 0.96 -0.49 5.15
N HIS A 222 0.68 -0.41 6.45
CA HIS A 222 0.02 0.71 7.09
C HIS A 222 1.01 1.55 7.88
N PHE A 223 1.02 2.86 7.72
CA PHE A 223 1.69 3.78 8.65
C PHE A 223 0.85 3.93 9.92
N SER A 224 1.42 4.09 11.10
CA SER A 224 0.65 4.08 12.36
C SER A 224 0.78 5.36 13.18
N ASP A 225 1.46 6.39 12.65
CA ASP A 225 1.69 7.66 13.34
C ASP A 225 0.39 8.40 13.71
N ASP A 226 -0.70 8.16 12.97
CA ASP A 226 -2.00 8.78 13.15
C ASP A 226 -3.08 7.78 13.59
N ASP A 227 -2.67 6.63 14.12
CA ASP A 227 -3.61 5.71 14.75
C ASP A 227 -4.19 6.34 16.02
N PRO A 228 -5.47 6.08 16.33
CA PRO A 228 -6.04 6.44 17.62
C PRO A 228 -5.15 5.92 18.75
N THR A 229 -4.79 6.80 19.69
CA THR A 229 -4.07 6.36 20.88
C THR A 229 -5.00 5.48 21.72
N PRO A 230 -4.62 4.22 22.01
CA PRO A 230 -5.44 3.35 22.84
C PRO A 230 -5.70 3.96 24.22
N ASP A 231 -6.90 3.73 24.78
CA ASP A 231 -7.19 4.10 26.16
C ASP A 231 -6.16 3.43 27.09
N PRO A 232 -5.39 4.19 27.91
CA PRO A 232 -4.29 3.61 28.67
C PRO A 232 -4.72 2.54 29.66
N VAL A 233 -5.91 2.66 30.25
CA VAL A 233 -6.43 1.69 31.24
C VAL A 233 -6.82 0.39 30.55
N LYS A 234 -7.57 0.48 29.45
CA LYS A 234 -7.96 -0.71 28.65
C LYS A 234 -6.73 -1.36 28.03
N ALA A 235 -5.81 -0.58 27.48
CA ALA A 235 -4.59 -1.09 26.86
C ALA A 235 -3.68 -1.78 27.88
N ALA A 236 -3.57 -1.27 29.12
CA ALA A 236 -2.81 -1.91 30.18
C ALA A 236 -3.40 -3.26 30.62
N ALA A 237 -4.70 -3.48 30.42
CA ALA A 237 -5.37 -4.73 30.74
C ALA A 237 -5.24 -5.82 29.66
N LEU A 238 -4.76 -5.50 28.45
CA LEU A 238 -4.66 -6.45 27.35
C LEU A 238 -3.50 -7.44 27.43
N PRO A 239 -2.27 -7.04 27.81
CA PRO A 239 -1.13 -7.95 27.84
C PRO A 239 -1.42 -9.21 28.67
N GLY A 240 -0.85 -10.32 28.20
CA GLY A 240 -1.04 -11.64 28.79
C GLY A 240 -1.60 -12.65 27.79
N TRP A 241 -1.91 -13.84 28.30
CA TRP A 241 -2.50 -14.92 27.54
C TRP A 241 -4.02 -14.84 27.54
N TRP A 242 -4.58 -15.03 26.36
CA TRP A 242 -6.00 -15.16 26.12
C TRP A 242 -6.28 -16.47 25.42
N GLN A 243 -7.38 -17.11 25.76
CA GLN A 243 -7.94 -18.24 25.05
C GLN A 243 -9.12 -17.75 24.21
N LEU A 244 -9.18 -18.17 22.96
CA LEU A 244 -10.31 -17.94 22.06
C LEU A 244 -10.91 -19.29 21.65
N ASP A 245 -12.17 -19.50 21.98
CA ASP A 245 -12.96 -20.63 21.52
C ASP A 245 -13.95 -20.21 20.43
N TYR A 246 -13.87 -20.81 19.25
CA TYR A 246 -14.74 -20.48 18.11
C TYR A 246 -14.85 -21.66 17.14
N ALA A 247 -16.04 -21.87 16.56
CA ALA A 247 -16.27 -22.90 15.53
C ALA A 247 -15.67 -24.29 15.84
N GLY A 248 -15.72 -24.73 17.11
CA GLY A 248 -15.14 -26.00 17.56
C GLY A 248 -13.61 -26.04 17.64
N ARG A 249 -12.96 -24.88 17.62
CA ARG A 249 -11.51 -24.71 17.73
C ARG A 249 -11.17 -23.88 18.96
N THR A 250 -9.99 -24.11 19.49
CA THR A 250 -9.40 -23.32 20.57
C THR A 250 -8.04 -22.81 20.12
N GLU A 251 -7.81 -21.51 20.29
CA GLU A 251 -6.53 -20.86 20.03
C GLU A 251 -6.09 -20.05 21.25
N TYR A 252 -4.78 -19.87 21.40
CA TYR A 252 -4.17 -19.18 22.53
C TYR A 252 -3.33 -18.01 22.04
N TYR A 253 -3.70 -16.81 22.48
CA TYR A 253 -3.18 -15.53 22.01
C TYR A 253 -2.28 -14.93 23.10
N LEU A 254 -1.03 -14.67 22.75
CA LEU A 254 -0.13 -13.88 23.58
C LEU A 254 -0.21 -12.43 23.14
N MET A 255 -0.96 -11.63 23.89
CA MET A 255 -1.13 -10.19 23.66
C MET A 255 0.08 -9.42 24.17
N ARG A 256 0.59 -8.51 23.33
CA ARG A 256 1.68 -7.58 23.62
C ARG A 256 1.26 -6.17 23.23
N SER A 257 2.08 -5.17 23.55
CA SER A 257 1.85 -3.80 23.05
C SER A 257 1.83 -3.78 21.52
N GLY A 258 0.70 -3.40 20.93
CA GLY A 258 0.47 -3.26 19.49
C GLY A 258 0.46 -4.55 18.65
N SER A 259 0.71 -5.72 19.23
CA SER A 259 0.81 -6.99 18.50
C SER A 259 0.27 -8.18 19.28
N VAL A 260 -0.07 -9.24 18.56
CA VAL A 260 -0.49 -10.52 19.11
C VAL A 260 0.14 -11.65 18.31
N THR A 261 0.46 -12.74 19.01
CA THR A 261 0.91 -13.99 18.41
C THR A 261 0.00 -15.11 18.89
N TYR A 262 -0.44 -16.00 18.00
CA TYR A 262 -1.25 -17.15 18.41
C TYR A 262 -0.58 -18.50 18.19
N THR A 263 -1.06 -19.48 18.94
CA THR A 263 -0.74 -20.90 18.79
C THR A 263 -1.95 -21.77 19.14
N LYS A 264 -1.95 -23.04 18.73
CA LYS A 264 -2.97 -24.03 19.12
C LYS A 264 -2.63 -24.73 20.44
N LYS A 265 -1.40 -24.61 20.92
CA LYS A 265 -0.95 -25.26 22.15
C LYS A 265 -1.23 -24.37 23.36
N ALA A 266 -1.92 -24.90 24.37
CA ALA A 266 -2.17 -24.19 25.61
C ALA A 266 -0.86 -23.71 26.27
N PRO A 267 -0.80 -22.47 26.76
CA PRO A 267 0.36 -21.95 27.47
C PRO A 267 0.43 -22.53 28.88
N THR A 268 1.63 -22.62 29.44
CA THR A 268 1.83 -22.90 30.86
C THR A 268 1.92 -21.60 31.66
N THR A 269 1.50 -21.61 32.92
CA THR A 269 1.61 -20.45 33.82
C THR A 269 3.02 -19.85 33.80
N GLY A 270 3.12 -18.53 33.64
CA GLY A 270 4.40 -17.81 33.59
C GLY A 270 5.11 -17.85 32.23
N GLN A 271 4.56 -18.54 31.22
CA GLN A 271 5.11 -18.52 29.86
C GLN A 271 4.95 -17.11 29.25
N THR A 272 6.03 -16.51 28.76
CA THR A 272 6.02 -15.14 28.19
C THR A 272 6.33 -15.10 26.69
N THR A 273 6.49 -16.28 26.07
CA THR A 273 6.89 -16.44 24.67
C THR A 273 6.06 -17.54 23.99
N VAL A 274 5.93 -17.46 22.66
CA VAL A 274 5.30 -18.51 21.85
C VAL A 274 6.40 -19.24 21.09
N HIS A 275 6.64 -20.52 21.41
CA HIS A 275 7.72 -21.29 20.78
C HIS A 275 7.39 -21.76 19.36
N LEU A 276 6.11 -22.00 19.06
CA LEU A 276 5.62 -22.44 17.75
C LEU A 276 4.40 -21.59 17.36
N PRO A 277 4.62 -20.35 16.90
CA PRO A 277 3.53 -19.47 16.52
C PRO A 277 2.90 -19.92 15.20
N GLU A 278 1.58 -19.99 15.18
CA GLU A 278 0.78 -20.26 13.97
C GLU A 278 0.61 -18.98 13.15
N GLY A 279 0.54 -17.82 13.81
CA GLY A 279 0.52 -16.53 13.15
C GLY A 279 0.65 -15.34 14.09
N THR A 280 0.77 -14.18 13.48
CA THR A 280 0.91 -12.88 14.16
C THR A 280 -0.06 -11.87 13.55
N ALA A 281 -0.55 -10.97 14.40
CA ALA A 281 -1.38 -9.84 14.01
C ALA A 281 -0.88 -8.56 14.68
N TYR A 282 -1.21 -7.44 14.05
CA TYR A 282 -1.26 -6.15 14.74
C TYR A 282 -2.67 -5.92 15.24
N TRP A 283 -2.80 -5.17 16.34
CA TRP A 283 -4.09 -4.75 16.86
C TRP A 283 -4.21 -3.23 16.94
N PHE A 284 -5.45 -2.76 16.83
CA PHE A 284 -5.84 -1.35 16.78
C PHE A 284 -7.02 -1.15 17.71
N MET A 285 -6.93 -0.21 18.64
CA MET A 285 -8.01 0.06 19.60
C MET A 285 -8.75 1.34 19.23
N ALA A 286 -10.05 1.22 18.97
CA ALA A 286 -10.92 2.37 18.79
C ALA A 286 -11.25 3.04 20.14
N PRO A 287 -11.68 4.32 20.18
CA PRO A 287 -11.99 5.03 21.43
C PRO A 287 -13.04 4.35 22.31
N ASN A 288 -13.98 3.60 21.71
CA ASN A 288 -14.98 2.82 22.45
C ASN A 288 -14.38 1.58 23.15
N GLY A 289 -13.11 1.23 22.88
CA GLY A 289 -12.43 0.05 23.40
C GLY A 289 -12.59 -1.19 22.53
N GLU A 290 -13.23 -1.08 21.36
CA GLU A 290 -13.20 -2.15 20.36
C GLU A 290 -11.78 -2.32 19.82
N ILE A 291 -11.38 -3.58 19.62
CA ILE A 291 -10.04 -3.93 19.16
C ILE A 291 -10.15 -4.68 17.84
N THR A 292 -9.54 -4.13 16.79
CA THR A 292 -9.45 -4.78 15.49
C THR A 292 -8.07 -5.40 15.33
N PHE A 293 -8.03 -6.66 14.92
CA PHE A 293 -6.83 -7.43 14.63
C PHE A 293 -6.71 -7.69 13.14
N THR A 294 -5.51 -7.53 12.60
CA THR A 294 -5.20 -7.86 11.19
C THR A 294 -4.11 -8.92 11.15
N TRP A 295 -4.48 -10.15 10.77
CA TRP A 295 -3.59 -11.31 10.76
C TRP A 295 -2.72 -11.33 9.49
N ARG A 296 -1.42 -11.12 9.68
CA ARG A 296 -0.46 -10.84 8.59
C ARG A 296 -0.48 -11.90 7.48
N LYS A 297 -0.48 -13.20 7.84
CA LYS A 297 -0.36 -14.28 6.85
C LYS A 297 -1.67 -14.61 6.11
N SER A 298 -2.82 -14.33 6.71
CA SER A 298 -4.11 -14.76 6.17
C SER A 298 -4.98 -13.62 5.66
N GLY A 299 -4.72 -12.38 6.07
CA GLY A 299 -5.64 -11.26 5.90
C GLY A 299 -6.98 -11.52 6.58
N THR A 300 -6.96 -12.31 7.67
CA THR A 300 -8.12 -12.43 8.57
C THR A 300 -8.24 -11.14 9.35
N VAL A 301 -9.46 -10.63 9.47
CA VAL A 301 -9.78 -9.51 10.35
C VAL A 301 -10.61 -10.07 11.50
N GLU A 302 -10.21 -9.79 12.72
CA GLU A 302 -10.94 -10.17 13.92
C GLU A 302 -11.24 -8.93 14.75
N VAL A 303 -12.43 -8.87 15.34
CA VAL A 303 -12.87 -7.72 16.13
C VAL A 303 -13.28 -8.20 17.51
N TRP A 304 -12.69 -7.59 18.55
CA TRP A 304 -13.07 -7.80 19.94
C TRP A 304 -13.88 -6.61 20.43
N THR A 305 -15.13 -6.86 20.78
CA THR A 305 -16.04 -5.83 21.32
C THR A 305 -16.13 -5.99 22.83
N PRO A 306 -15.97 -4.92 23.64
CA PRO A 306 -16.14 -4.98 25.09
C PRO A 306 -17.51 -5.53 25.48
N ALA A 307 -17.52 -6.50 26.41
CA ALA A 307 -18.74 -7.13 26.92
C ALA A 307 -18.58 -7.52 28.38
N GLY A 308 -19.33 -6.87 29.28
CA GLY A 308 -19.20 -7.07 30.73
C GLY A 308 -17.77 -6.79 31.21
N SER A 309 -17.14 -7.77 31.85
CA SER A 309 -15.74 -7.68 32.31
C SER A 309 -14.71 -8.17 31.30
N GLY A 310 -15.12 -8.51 30.07
CA GLY A 310 -14.26 -9.09 29.04
C GLY A 310 -14.59 -8.60 27.63
N TYR A 311 -14.41 -9.48 26.65
CA TYR A 311 -14.64 -9.19 25.24
C TYR A 311 -15.40 -10.35 24.57
N THR A 312 -16.21 -10.02 23.57
CA THR A 312 -16.70 -10.99 22.58
C THR A 312 -15.91 -10.83 21.29
N SER A 313 -15.62 -11.93 20.58
CA SER A 313 -14.90 -11.88 19.30
C SER A 313 -15.85 -12.11 18.11
N LYS A 314 -15.56 -11.46 16.97
CA LYS A 314 -16.08 -11.80 15.64
C LYS A 314 -14.94 -11.93 14.65
N ILE A 315 -14.81 -13.11 14.04
CA ILE A 315 -13.82 -13.39 13.00
C ILE A 315 -14.44 -13.18 11.62
N ASN A 316 -13.77 -12.37 10.79
CA ASN A 316 -14.22 -11.90 9.47
C ASN A 316 -15.66 -11.38 9.49
N GLY A 317 -16.06 -10.73 10.58
CA GLY A 317 -17.39 -10.15 10.78
C GLY A 317 -18.53 -11.15 11.01
N ALA A 318 -18.28 -12.46 10.91
CA ALA A 318 -19.33 -13.48 10.88
C ALA A 318 -19.24 -14.50 12.03
N THR A 319 -18.05 -15.05 12.30
CA THR A 319 -17.92 -16.18 13.22
C THR A 319 -17.73 -15.67 14.65
N PRO A 320 -18.68 -15.90 15.57
CA PRO A 320 -18.52 -15.48 16.96
C PRO A 320 -17.49 -16.36 17.69
N GLY A 321 -16.79 -15.76 18.65
CA GLY A 321 -15.87 -16.45 19.54
C GLY A 321 -15.99 -15.97 20.98
N VAL A 322 -15.66 -16.86 21.91
CA VAL A 322 -15.64 -16.60 23.36
C VAL A 322 -14.20 -16.42 23.81
N LEU A 323 -13.93 -15.32 24.52
CA LEU A 323 -12.61 -14.97 25.00
C LEU A 323 -12.50 -15.17 26.50
N THR A 324 -11.43 -15.85 26.93
CA THR A 324 -11.09 -16.03 28.34
C THR A 324 -9.66 -15.54 28.57
N LYS A 325 -9.48 -14.55 29.46
CA LYS A 325 -8.14 -14.17 29.91
C LYS A 325 -7.60 -15.25 30.85
N LEU A 326 -6.38 -15.74 30.61
CA LEU A 326 -5.75 -16.79 31.40
C LEU A 326 -4.87 -16.20 32.51
N PHE A 327 -3.82 -15.46 32.13
CA PHE A 327 -2.90 -14.75 33.02
C PHE A 327 -2.07 -13.73 32.24
#